data_AF-A0A970WRY8-F1
#
_entry.id   AF-A0A970WRY8-F1
#
_cell.length_a   1.000
_cell.length_b   1.000
_cell.length_c   1.000
_cell.angle_alpha   90.00
_cell.angle_beta   90.00
_cell.angle_gamma   90.00
#
_symmetry.space_group_name_H-M   'P 1'
#
loop_
_entity.id
_entity.type
_entity.pdbx_description
1 polymer ?
#
loop_
_entity_poly.entity_id
_entity_poly.type
_entity_poly.pdbx_seq_one_letter_code
_entity_poly.pdbx_strand_id
1 'polypeptide(L)'
;MKIMKDKWGKIAVTVLRMAIGWHFLYEGFVKLAAGEWSSYSYLVNATGPFPGFYHWLASAPALVNVVDFLNVWGLILAGLALFLGILTSVAIVGGILLLLLYYFAYPPFGSGLISNVSGQFYIIDRNFLEALTLLLLLTLREKGYGLYALPFLRKRSIGEGGASLPGRGTSLAPGDAGADPSRREMVKNLVSLPLLGVMGWGASAMTRKFGVDTLSGATIQLKHSDLRKLEGELPAGKIGNHTISRLVMGGNLIGGWAHSRDLLYVPSLFRAYNTEKKVFETLILAEKAGINTINIGYASNTLLAKYKKLTGSSLKVISQVAPNMEKGDFFEQINGAIDAGADILQVQGNWCDWLVRDGRPEVIAGMLERIRNQGYTAGLGAHTVDSLIACEKLGILPDYYMQTMHHDNYWSAHPRENRVPFEVDGKKNPEHDRFHDNCFCLFPDRTVEFVNRVKIPVMGFKVLAAGAIAPEDGFRWAFENGADFICVGMFDFQVVDDVNTVVAILNNIPARKREWYA
;
A
#
# COMPACT_ATOMS: atom_id res chain seq x y z
N MET A 1 -1.75 -14.56 -53.90
CA MET A 1 -2.02 -14.89 -52.47
C MET A 1 -0.76 -15.03 -51.61
N LYS A 2 0.29 -15.75 -52.04
CA LYS A 2 1.55 -15.96 -51.27
C LYS A 2 2.33 -14.65 -50.97
N ILE A 3 2.41 -13.73 -51.94
CA ILE A 3 3.08 -12.41 -51.80
C ILE A 3 2.35 -11.47 -50.82
N MET A 4 1.02 -11.56 -50.74
CA MET A 4 0.25 -10.79 -49.76
C MET A 4 0.48 -11.32 -48.34
N LYS A 5 0.49 -12.65 -48.14
CA LYS A 5 0.85 -13.27 -46.85
C LYS A 5 2.24 -12.84 -46.37
N ASP A 6 3.21 -12.73 -47.27
CA ASP A 6 4.59 -12.32 -46.95
C ASP A 6 4.69 -10.86 -46.49
N LYS A 7 3.98 -9.94 -47.16
CA LYS A 7 3.94 -8.51 -46.77
C LYS A 7 3.25 -8.29 -45.43
N TRP A 8 2.13 -8.95 -45.17
CA TRP A 8 1.41 -8.83 -43.91
C TRP A 8 2.22 -9.40 -42.73
N GLY A 9 2.96 -10.50 -42.95
CA GLY A 9 3.89 -11.05 -41.95
C GLY A 9 4.98 -10.05 -41.55
N LYS A 10 5.64 -9.41 -42.53
CA LYS A 10 6.66 -8.37 -42.28
C LYS A 10 6.11 -7.19 -41.49
N ILE A 11 4.93 -6.70 -41.85
CA ILE A 11 4.29 -5.58 -41.16
C ILE A 11 3.94 -5.97 -39.72
N ALA A 12 3.32 -7.14 -39.51
CA ALA A 12 2.94 -7.61 -38.18
C ALA A 12 4.15 -7.74 -37.24
N VAL A 13 5.24 -8.36 -37.70
CA VAL A 13 6.49 -8.49 -36.92
C VAL A 13 7.07 -7.11 -36.58
N THR A 14 7.06 -6.18 -37.54
CA THR A 14 7.59 -4.82 -37.33
C THR A 14 6.77 -4.07 -36.30
N VAL A 15 5.44 -4.08 -36.42
CA VAL A 15 4.52 -3.40 -35.50
C VAL A 15 4.66 -3.97 -34.10
N LEU A 16 4.67 -5.30 -33.95
CA LEU A 16 4.80 -5.96 -32.66
C LEU A 16 6.13 -5.64 -31.98
N ARG A 17 7.23 -5.72 -32.74
CA ARG A 17 8.58 -5.37 -32.25
C ARG A 17 8.68 -3.90 -31.85
N MET A 18 8.11 -2.99 -32.64
CA MET A 18 8.07 -1.56 -32.29
C MET A 18 7.19 -1.27 -31.08
N ALA A 19 6.05 -1.95 -30.94
CA ALA A 19 5.18 -1.77 -29.78
C ALA A 19 5.88 -2.17 -28.47
N ILE A 20 6.55 -3.32 -28.46
CA ILE A 20 7.36 -3.78 -27.31
C ILE A 20 8.56 -2.85 -27.09
N GLY A 21 9.25 -2.46 -28.17
CA GLY A 21 10.36 -1.52 -28.10
C GLY A 21 9.97 -0.16 -27.53
N TRP A 22 8.79 0.35 -27.89
CA TRP A 22 8.24 1.58 -27.36
C TRP A 22 7.91 1.46 -25.88
N HIS A 23 7.28 0.35 -25.47
CA HIS A 23 6.96 0.09 -24.08
C HIS A 23 8.24 0.13 -23.22
N PHE A 24 9.28 -0.61 -23.60
CA PHE A 24 10.57 -0.61 -22.89
C PHE A 24 11.20 0.78 -22.83
N LEU A 25 11.21 1.47 -23.97
CA LEU A 25 11.79 2.81 -24.07
C LEU A 25 11.07 3.82 -23.17
N TYR A 26 9.74 3.80 -23.18
CA TYR A 26 8.90 4.67 -22.35
C TYR A 26 9.12 4.37 -20.86
N GLU A 27 9.14 3.09 -20.48
CA GLU A 27 9.41 2.65 -19.10
C GLU A 27 10.75 3.13 -18.58
N GLY A 28 11.81 3.05 -19.40
CA GLY A 28 13.13 3.52 -19.03
C GLY A 28 13.20 5.05 -18.95
N PHE A 29 12.59 5.75 -19.90
CA PHE A 29 12.56 7.22 -19.92
C PHE A 29 11.81 7.80 -18.71
N VAL A 30 10.66 7.22 -18.35
CA VAL A 30 9.89 7.60 -17.16
C VAL A 30 10.73 7.51 -15.89
N LYS A 31 11.50 6.42 -15.73
CA LYS A 31 12.38 6.22 -14.57
C LYS A 31 13.54 7.22 -14.57
N LEU A 32 14.12 7.49 -15.73
CA LEU A 32 15.18 8.50 -15.87
C LEU A 32 14.66 9.92 -15.56
N ALA A 33 13.44 10.25 -16.00
CA ALA A 33 12.83 11.56 -15.81
C ALA A 33 12.34 11.81 -14.37
N ALA A 34 12.04 10.75 -13.61
CA ALA A 34 11.58 10.85 -12.23
C ALA A 34 12.63 11.39 -11.23
N GLY A 35 13.93 11.36 -11.58
CA GLY A 35 15.02 11.95 -10.80
C GLY A 35 15.39 11.21 -9.51
N GLU A 36 14.41 10.72 -8.75
CA GLU A 36 14.56 9.99 -7.49
C GLU A 36 14.09 8.52 -7.57
N TRP A 37 13.96 7.98 -8.78
CA TRP A 37 13.53 6.58 -8.93
C TRP A 37 14.59 5.61 -8.39
N SER A 38 14.16 4.60 -7.64
CA SER A 38 14.99 3.50 -7.16
C SER A 38 14.24 2.18 -7.11
N SER A 39 14.95 1.09 -7.38
CA SER A 39 14.50 -0.30 -7.28
C SER A 39 14.52 -0.86 -5.86
N TYR A 40 15.09 -0.16 -4.87
CA TYR A 40 15.25 -0.67 -3.50
C TYR A 40 13.98 -1.28 -2.92
N SER A 41 12.86 -0.53 -2.95
CA SER A 41 11.58 -1.00 -2.41
C SER A 41 11.04 -2.21 -3.16
N TYR A 42 11.26 -2.27 -4.47
CA TYR A 42 10.88 -3.41 -5.29
C TYR A 42 11.70 -4.65 -4.93
N LEU A 43 13.00 -4.49 -4.68
CA LEU A 43 13.91 -5.60 -4.38
C LEU A 43 13.74 -6.13 -2.96
N VAL A 44 13.65 -5.25 -1.95
CA VAL A 44 13.58 -5.64 -0.52
C VAL A 44 12.26 -6.34 -0.15
N ASN A 45 11.24 -6.19 -0.98
CA ASN A 45 9.93 -6.79 -0.75
C ASN A 45 9.62 -7.94 -1.74
N ALA A 46 10.58 -8.39 -2.54
CA ALA A 46 10.36 -9.44 -3.53
C ALA A 46 9.91 -10.76 -2.86
N THR A 47 8.81 -11.33 -3.34
CA THR A 47 8.17 -12.52 -2.73
C THR A 47 8.26 -13.78 -3.58
N GLY A 48 8.80 -13.68 -4.79
CA GLY A 48 8.84 -14.80 -5.72
C GLY A 48 9.89 -15.85 -5.40
N PRO A 49 10.11 -16.84 -6.30
CA PRO A 49 11.13 -17.84 -6.10
C PRO A 49 12.51 -17.15 -5.98
N PHE A 50 13.26 -17.50 -4.95
CA PHE A 50 14.58 -16.92 -4.63
C PHE A 50 14.55 -15.48 -4.06
N PRO A 51 13.74 -15.18 -3.02
CA PRO A 51 13.69 -13.83 -2.44
C PRO A 51 15.06 -13.37 -1.91
N GLY A 52 15.90 -14.30 -1.44
CA GLY A 52 17.26 -14.01 -0.98
C GLY A 52 18.16 -13.36 -2.05
N PHE A 53 17.99 -13.68 -3.33
CA PHE A 53 18.74 -13.03 -4.42
C PHE A 53 18.35 -11.55 -4.55
N TYR A 54 17.05 -11.26 -4.54
CA TYR A 54 16.53 -9.89 -4.63
C TYR A 54 16.85 -9.07 -3.38
N HIS A 55 16.73 -9.68 -2.20
CA HIS A 55 17.11 -9.04 -0.94
C HIS A 55 18.63 -8.78 -0.88
N TRP A 56 19.45 -9.68 -1.44
CA TRP A 56 20.88 -9.43 -1.58
C TRP A 56 21.16 -8.23 -2.47
N LEU A 57 20.47 -8.08 -3.60
CA LEU A 57 20.59 -6.89 -4.45
C LEU A 57 20.23 -5.60 -3.70
N ALA A 58 19.29 -5.67 -2.74
CA ALA A 58 18.91 -4.56 -1.87
C ALA A 58 19.83 -4.36 -0.64
N SER A 59 20.79 -5.25 -0.38
CA SER A 59 21.54 -5.28 0.88
C SER A 59 22.54 -4.12 1.07
N ALA A 60 22.95 -3.46 -0.02
CA ALA A 60 23.93 -2.39 0.01
C ALA A 60 23.54 -1.25 -0.95
N PRO A 61 23.69 0.03 -0.55
CA PRO A 61 23.38 1.18 -1.41
C PRO A 61 24.13 1.16 -2.76
N ALA A 62 25.40 0.74 -2.76
CA ALA A 62 26.19 0.65 -3.98
C ALA A 62 25.61 -0.37 -4.98
N LEU A 63 25.07 -1.49 -4.48
CA LEU A 63 24.50 -2.55 -5.32
C LEU A 63 23.15 -2.09 -5.91
N VAL A 64 22.32 -1.44 -5.11
CA VAL A 64 21.06 -0.82 -5.57
C VAL A 64 21.33 0.21 -6.67
N ASN A 65 22.33 1.09 -6.50
CA ASN A 65 22.68 2.08 -7.52
C ASN A 65 23.09 1.43 -8.86
N VAL A 66 23.82 0.30 -8.80
CA VAL A 66 24.17 -0.47 -10.00
C VAL A 66 22.93 -1.07 -10.64
N VAL A 67 22.02 -1.66 -9.85
CA VAL A 67 20.75 -2.20 -10.35
C VAL A 67 19.91 -1.10 -10.98
N ASP A 68 19.79 0.06 -10.33
CA ASP A 68 19.02 1.19 -10.82
C ASP A 68 19.55 1.68 -12.18
N PHE A 69 20.87 1.85 -12.28
CA PHE A 69 21.54 2.21 -13.52
C PHE A 69 21.28 1.18 -14.63
N LEU A 70 21.53 -0.11 -14.36
CA LEU A 70 21.35 -1.18 -15.34
C LEU A 70 19.89 -1.31 -15.78
N ASN A 71 18.95 -1.12 -14.86
CA ASN A 71 17.52 -1.22 -15.14
C ASN A 71 17.04 -0.11 -16.07
N VAL A 72 17.37 1.14 -15.73
CA VAL A 72 16.98 2.32 -16.52
C VAL A 72 17.59 2.26 -17.92
N TRP A 73 18.91 2.07 -18.01
CA TRP A 73 19.60 2.05 -19.30
C TRP A 73 19.32 0.78 -20.09
N GLY A 74 19.15 -0.36 -19.43
CA GLY A 74 18.75 -1.62 -20.06
C GLY A 74 17.41 -1.48 -20.80
N LEU A 75 16.42 -0.88 -20.14
CA LEU A 75 15.11 -0.58 -20.75
C LEU A 75 15.22 0.37 -21.94
N ILE A 76 15.95 1.49 -21.79
CA ILE A 76 16.12 2.49 -22.86
C ILE A 76 16.83 1.88 -24.09
N LEU A 77 17.96 1.20 -23.87
CA LEU A 77 18.78 0.67 -24.95
C LEU A 77 18.09 -0.50 -25.64
N ALA A 78 17.48 -1.42 -24.89
CA ALA A 78 16.70 -2.51 -25.48
C ALA A 78 15.47 -1.98 -26.24
N GLY A 79 14.77 -0.99 -25.68
CA GLY A 79 13.64 -0.34 -26.31
C GLY A 79 14.00 0.33 -27.64
N LEU A 80 15.06 1.13 -27.68
CA LEU A 80 15.57 1.74 -28.91
C LEU A 80 15.98 0.70 -29.95
N ALA A 81 16.73 -0.33 -29.54
CA ALA A 81 17.20 -1.38 -30.41
C ALA A 81 16.03 -2.17 -31.06
N LEU A 82 14.99 -2.51 -30.27
CA LEU A 82 13.77 -3.13 -30.77
C LEU A 82 12.97 -2.20 -31.68
N PHE A 83 12.78 -0.94 -31.28
CA PHE A 83 11.98 0.01 -32.05
C PHE A 83 12.62 0.30 -33.42
N LEU A 84 13.91 0.64 -33.42
CA LEU A 84 14.65 0.95 -34.64
C LEU A 84 14.97 -0.29 -35.48
N GLY A 85 14.96 -1.48 -34.87
CA GLY A 85 15.41 -2.69 -35.52
C GLY A 85 16.92 -2.69 -35.71
N ILE A 86 17.68 -2.50 -34.64
CA ILE A 86 19.15 -2.62 -34.62
C ILE A 86 19.50 -3.59 -33.49
N LEU A 87 20.47 -4.49 -33.71
CA LEU A 87 20.88 -5.50 -32.70
C LEU A 87 19.69 -6.27 -32.08
N THR A 88 18.64 -6.51 -32.89
CA THR A 88 17.35 -7.00 -32.40
C THR A 88 17.45 -8.29 -31.61
N SER A 89 18.28 -9.24 -32.04
CA SER A 89 18.49 -10.49 -31.31
C SER A 89 19.05 -10.28 -29.90
N VAL A 90 19.98 -9.34 -29.72
CA VAL A 90 20.54 -9.01 -28.40
C VAL A 90 19.50 -8.33 -27.53
N ALA A 91 18.75 -7.38 -28.10
CA ALA A 91 17.70 -6.65 -27.39
C ALA A 91 16.53 -7.56 -26.99
N ILE A 92 16.15 -8.53 -27.84
CA ILE A 92 15.14 -9.53 -27.53
C ILE A 92 15.58 -10.41 -26.36
N VAL A 93 16.81 -10.96 -26.39
CA VAL A 93 17.32 -11.82 -25.31
C VAL A 93 17.45 -11.04 -24.01
N GLY A 94 18.03 -9.84 -24.05
CA GLY A 94 18.14 -8.97 -22.88
C GLY A 94 16.78 -8.59 -22.30
N GLY A 95 15.80 -8.30 -23.18
CA GLY A 95 14.44 -7.98 -22.74
C GLY A 95 13.71 -9.16 -22.12
N ILE A 96 13.86 -10.38 -22.66
CA ILE A 96 13.32 -11.59 -22.05
C ILE A 96 13.93 -11.79 -20.66
N LEU A 97 15.25 -11.70 -20.52
CA LEU A 97 15.92 -11.87 -19.23
C LEU A 97 15.42 -10.84 -18.21
N LEU A 98 15.30 -9.58 -18.61
CA LEU A 98 14.80 -8.52 -17.74
C LEU A 98 13.35 -8.74 -17.30
N LEU A 99 12.46 -9.09 -18.23
CA LEU A 99 11.06 -9.39 -17.92
C LEU A 99 10.92 -10.61 -17.01
N LEU A 100 11.75 -11.64 -17.21
CA LEU A 100 11.78 -12.80 -16.31
C LEU A 100 12.28 -12.43 -14.92
N LEU A 101 13.27 -11.54 -14.79
CA LEU A 101 13.70 -11.01 -13.49
C LEU A 101 12.56 -10.27 -12.78
N TYR A 102 11.74 -9.51 -13.51
CA TYR A 102 10.55 -8.87 -12.94
C TYR A 102 9.48 -9.88 -12.54
N TYR A 103 9.15 -10.80 -13.46
CA TYR A 103 8.15 -11.84 -13.25
C TYR A 103 8.47 -12.71 -12.03
N PHE A 104 9.72 -13.13 -11.86
CA PHE A 104 10.12 -13.94 -10.72
C PHE A 104 10.35 -13.15 -9.43
N ALA A 105 10.42 -11.81 -9.46
CA ALA A 105 10.41 -11.03 -8.22
C ALA A 105 9.02 -11.06 -7.58
N TYR A 106 7.97 -11.04 -8.42
CA TYR A 106 6.56 -11.00 -8.03
C TYR A 106 5.69 -11.89 -8.94
N PRO A 107 5.84 -13.22 -8.85
CA PRO A 107 5.09 -14.14 -9.68
C PRO A 107 3.59 -14.03 -9.40
N PRO A 108 2.73 -14.12 -10.43
CA PRO A 108 1.28 -14.08 -10.25
C PRO A 108 0.72 -15.32 -9.51
N PHE A 109 1.57 -16.31 -9.23
CA PHE A 109 1.29 -17.53 -8.49
C PHE A 109 2.14 -17.55 -7.21
N GLY A 110 1.53 -17.91 -6.07
CA GLY A 110 2.18 -17.90 -4.76
C GLY A 110 1.63 -16.81 -3.83
N SER A 111 2.08 -16.80 -2.57
CA SER A 111 1.61 -15.89 -1.50
C SER A 111 2.18 -14.46 -1.61
N GLY A 112 2.44 -13.99 -2.83
CA GLY A 112 3.02 -12.67 -3.09
C GLY A 112 2.00 -11.56 -2.88
N LEU A 113 1.96 -11.02 -1.67
CA LEU A 113 1.07 -9.93 -1.23
C LEU A 113 1.21 -8.63 -2.03
N ILE A 114 2.14 -8.51 -2.99
CA ILE A 114 2.42 -7.27 -3.74
C ILE A 114 1.89 -7.33 -5.19
N SER A 115 1.61 -8.50 -5.75
CA SER A 115 1.19 -8.66 -7.15
C SER A 115 -0.32 -8.81 -7.28
N ASN A 116 -1.03 -7.69 -7.36
CA ASN A 116 -2.34 -7.63 -8.01
C ASN A 116 -2.56 -6.21 -8.54
N VAL A 117 -1.76 -5.86 -9.53
CA VAL A 117 -2.17 -4.88 -10.53
C VAL A 117 -3.14 -5.60 -11.46
N SER A 118 -4.24 -4.96 -11.87
CA SER A 118 -5.22 -5.54 -12.79
C SER A 118 -4.54 -6.26 -13.97
N GLY A 119 -4.88 -7.53 -14.22
CA GLY A 119 -4.38 -8.31 -15.37
C GLY A 119 -3.49 -9.53 -15.05
N GLN A 120 -3.44 -9.98 -13.80
CA GLN A 120 -2.72 -11.20 -13.40
C GLN A 120 -3.68 -12.39 -13.22
N PHE A 121 -3.44 -13.48 -13.94
CA PHE A 121 -4.23 -14.71 -13.95
C PHE A 121 -3.34 -15.92 -13.65
N TYR A 122 -3.11 -16.20 -12.36
CA TYR A 122 -2.30 -17.31 -11.85
C TYR A 122 -0.85 -17.36 -12.40
N ILE A 123 -0.60 -17.91 -13.58
CA ILE A 123 0.74 -17.91 -14.21
C ILE A 123 0.87 -16.79 -15.24
N ILE A 124 -0.24 -16.25 -15.73
CA ILE A 124 -0.24 -15.30 -16.83
C ILE A 124 -0.30 -13.87 -16.27
N ASP A 125 0.76 -13.09 -16.49
CA ASP A 125 0.73 -11.64 -16.33
C ASP A 125 1.27 -10.93 -17.58
N ARG A 126 1.32 -9.60 -17.53
CA ARG A 126 1.84 -8.77 -18.61
C ARG A 126 3.30 -9.10 -18.94
N ASN A 127 4.16 -9.26 -17.93
CA ASN A 127 5.59 -9.53 -18.12
C ASN A 127 5.82 -10.89 -18.81
N PHE A 128 5.06 -11.91 -18.40
CA PHE A 128 5.08 -13.24 -18.98
C PHE A 128 4.61 -13.23 -20.44
N LEU A 129 3.48 -12.58 -20.74
CA LEU A 129 2.96 -12.49 -22.10
C LEU A 129 3.93 -11.73 -23.02
N GLU A 130 4.54 -10.66 -22.53
CA GLU A 130 5.51 -9.89 -23.30
C GLU A 130 6.83 -10.66 -23.52
N ALA A 131 7.32 -11.38 -22.50
CA ALA A 131 8.48 -12.27 -22.63
C ALA A 131 8.20 -13.42 -23.63
N LEU A 132 7.01 -14.02 -23.58
CA LEU A 132 6.59 -15.03 -24.54
C LEU A 132 6.50 -14.46 -25.96
N THR A 133 6.05 -13.22 -26.10
CA THR A 133 5.97 -12.53 -27.39
C THR A 133 7.36 -12.24 -27.96
N LEU A 134 8.30 -11.79 -27.12
CA LEU A 134 9.70 -11.63 -27.50
C LEU A 134 10.36 -12.96 -27.87
N LEU A 135 10.05 -14.04 -27.15
CA LEU A 135 10.52 -15.39 -27.49
C LEU A 135 9.98 -15.86 -28.84
N LEU A 136 8.70 -15.59 -29.13
CA LEU A 136 8.12 -15.83 -30.44
C LEU A 136 8.88 -15.05 -31.53
N LEU A 137 9.12 -13.75 -31.34
CA LEU A 137 9.89 -12.92 -32.27
C LEU A 137 11.33 -13.42 -32.49
N LEU A 138 11.94 -14.05 -31.49
CA LEU A 138 13.27 -14.66 -31.61
C LEU A 138 13.27 -15.88 -32.53
N THR A 139 12.20 -16.68 -32.50
CA THR A 139 12.11 -17.94 -33.25
C THR A 139 11.60 -17.77 -34.68
N LEU A 140 10.93 -16.63 -34.97
CA LEU A 140 10.46 -16.33 -36.31
C LEU A 140 11.62 -16.06 -37.27
N ARG A 141 11.55 -16.65 -38.47
CA ARG A 141 12.52 -16.40 -39.56
C ARG A 141 12.42 -14.98 -40.11
N GLU A 142 11.22 -14.38 -40.06
CA GLU A 142 10.96 -13.04 -40.55
C GLU A 142 11.31 -12.01 -39.46
N LYS A 143 12.13 -11.01 -39.81
CA LYS A 143 12.60 -9.97 -38.87
C LYS A 143 11.89 -8.61 -39.06
N GLY A 144 11.07 -8.50 -40.11
CA GLY A 144 10.28 -7.31 -40.43
C GLY A 144 11.07 -6.25 -41.20
N TYR A 145 10.73 -4.98 -40.97
CA TYR A 145 11.46 -3.81 -41.45
C TYR A 145 12.30 -3.23 -40.31
N GLY A 146 13.47 -2.68 -40.61
CA GLY A 146 14.33 -2.08 -39.58
C GLY A 146 15.64 -1.56 -40.14
N LEU A 147 16.34 -0.74 -39.35
CA LEU A 147 17.60 -0.13 -39.77
C LEU A 147 18.69 -1.17 -40.06
N TYR A 148 18.60 -2.38 -39.50
CA TYR A 148 19.51 -3.50 -39.84
C TYR A 148 19.55 -3.85 -41.34
N ALA A 149 18.50 -3.52 -42.10
CA ALA A 149 18.40 -3.85 -43.53
C ALA A 149 19.07 -2.81 -44.43
N LEU A 150 19.55 -1.69 -43.87
CA LEU A 150 20.20 -0.64 -44.63
C LEU A 150 21.61 -1.07 -45.08
N PRO A 151 21.97 -0.83 -46.36
CA PRO A 151 23.20 -1.34 -46.96
C PRO A 151 24.48 -0.83 -46.28
N PHE A 152 24.44 0.34 -45.64
CA PHE A 152 25.57 0.95 -44.92
C PHE A 152 25.92 0.24 -43.60
N LEU A 153 24.98 -0.53 -43.03
CA LEU A 153 25.17 -1.30 -41.78
C LEU A 153 25.52 -2.77 -42.04
N ARG A 154 25.44 -3.22 -43.30
CA ARG A 154 25.75 -4.59 -43.70
C ARG A 154 27.26 -4.72 -43.91
N LYS A 155 27.96 -5.22 -42.88
CA LYS A 155 29.42 -5.47 -42.92
C LYS A 155 29.77 -6.28 -44.19
N ARG A 156 30.56 -5.68 -45.08
CA ARG A 156 31.11 -6.31 -46.30
C ARG A 156 32.01 -7.46 -45.83
N SER A 157 31.56 -8.70 -45.99
CA SER A 157 32.42 -9.87 -45.77
C SER A 157 33.46 -9.90 -46.89
N ILE A 158 34.74 -9.82 -46.53
CA ILE A 158 35.88 -9.95 -47.44
C ILE A 158 36.26 -11.42 -47.52
N GLY A 159 36.20 -11.94 -48.75
CA GLY A 159 36.93 -13.05 -49.40
C GLY A 159 37.47 -14.24 -48.61
N GLU A 160 37.14 -15.44 -49.11
CA GLU A 160 38.09 -16.55 -49.24
C GLU A 160 37.78 -17.31 -50.53
N GLY A 161 38.81 -17.51 -51.35
CA GLY A 161 38.76 -18.20 -52.64
C GLY A 161 39.17 -19.67 -52.53
N GLY A 162 38.65 -20.49 -53.43
CA GLY A 162 39.05 -21.88 -53.62
C GLY A 162 38.43 -22.43 -54.89
N ALA A 163 39.29 -22.83 -55.84
CA ALA A 163 38.96 -23.26 -57.20
C ALA A 163 38.76 -24.78 -57.30
N SER A 164 37.80 -25.26 -58.13
CA SER A 164 37.96 -26.33 -59.16
C SER A 164 36.61 -26.91 -59.69
N LEU A 165 36.24 -26.51 -60.93
CA LEU A 165 35.75 -27.22 -62.16
C LEU A 165 34.90 -28.56 -62.11
N PRO A 166 34.26 -29.01 -63.24
CA PRO A 166 33.18 -28.40 -64.03
C PRO A 166 32.05 -29.41 -64.45
N GLY A 167 30.82 -28.95 -64.77
CA GLY A 167 29.73 -29.87 -65.15
C GLY A 167 28.52 -29.28 -65.89
N ARG A 168 28.72 -28.90 -67.15
CA ARG A 168 27.85 -29.05 -68.35
C ARG A 168 26.37 -28.55 -68.35
N GLY A 169 26.14 -27.56 -69.23
CA GLY A 169 24.87 -27.20 -69.92
C GLY A 169 24.06 -26.10 -69.22
N THR A 170 23.67 -24.96 -69.79
CA THR A 170 23.56 -24.45 -71.18
C THR A 170 23.45 -22.92 -71.11
N SER A 171 24.03 -22.21 -72.08
CA SER A 171 23.77 -20.81 -72.50
C SER A 171 22.28 -20.53 -72.76
N LEU A 172 21.65 -19.35 -72.66
CA LEU A 172 22.02 -17.93 -72.51
C LEU A 172 20.71 -17.15 -72.18
N ALA A 173 20.75 -16.15 -71.29
CA ALA A 173 20.11 -14.83 -71.49
C ALA A 173 20.58 -13.84 -70.40
N PRO A 174 20.94 -12.59 -70.75
CA PRO A 174 21.57 -11.62 -69.85
C PRO A 174 20.53 -10.68 -69.21
N GLY A 175 20.68 -10.39 -67.91
CA GLY A 175 19.87 -9.36 -67.25
C GLY A 175 19.76 -9.55 -65.75
N ASP A 176 20.72 -9.02 -64.99
CA ASP A 176 20.47 -7.92 -64.06
C ASP A 176 21.72 -7.68 -63.22
N ALA A 177 22.49 -6.70 -63.68
CA ALA A 177 23.44 -5.98 -62.86
C ALA A 177 22.72 -5.41 -61.61
N GLY A 178 23.48 -5.32 -60.51
CA GLY A 178 23.02 -4.96 -59.17
C GLY A 178 21.80 -4.03 -59.11
N ALA A 179 20.69 -4.59 -58.62
CA ALA A 179 19.55 -3.79 -58.21
C ALA A 179 19.95 -2.99 -56.94
N ASP A 180 20.25 -1.71 -57.15
CA ASP A 180 20.19 -0.67 -56.12
C ASP A 180 18.86 -0.83 -55.36
N PRO A 181 18.85 -0.96 -54.02
CA PRO A 181 17.60 -1.13 -53.29
C PRO A 181 16.67 0.03 -53.63
N SER A 182 15.59 -0.27 -54.36
CA SER A 182 14.57 0.69 -54.78
C SER A 182 14.27 1.63 -53.61
N ARG A 183 14.29 2.96 -53.83
CA ARG A 183 14.01 3.98 -52.80
C ARG A 183 12.84 3.61 -51.88
N ARG A 184 11.85 2.89 -52.42
CA ARG A 184 10.69 2.33 -51.71
C ARG A 184 11.04 1.33 -50.59
N GLU A 185 12.03 0.46 -50.76
CA GLU A 185 12.54 -0.45 -49.72
C GLU A 185 13.35 0.31 -48.65
N MET A 186 14.14 1.32 -49.03
CA MET A 186 14.79 2.20 -48.05
C MET A 186 13.79 2.94 -47.18
N VAL A 187 12.74 3.53 -47.77
CA VAL A 187 11.68 4.22 -47.03
C VAL A 187 10.98 3.29 -46.03
N LYS A 188 10.69 2.04 -46.41
CA LYS A 188 10.09 1.06 -45.50
C LYS A 188 10.98 0.72 -44.30
N ASN A 189 12.29 0.62 -44.51
CA ASN A 189 13.24 0.33 -43.43
C ASN A 189 13.55 1.54 -42.53
N LEU A 190 13.23 2.75 -42.99
CA LEU A 190 13.36 4.00 -42.22
C LEU A 190 12.07 4.39 -41.47
N VAL A 191 10.97 3.64 -41.63
CA VAL A 191 9.64 4.00 -41.06
C VAL A 191 9.65 4.17 -39.54
N SER A 192 10.59 3.53 -38.84
CA SER A 192 10.75 3.64 -37.39
C SER A 192 11.24 5.02 -36.94
N LEU A 193 12.04 5.75 -37.72
CA LEU A 193 12.58 7.05 -37.30
C LEU A 193 11.53 8.16 -37.15
N PRO A 194 10.68 8.46 -38.15
CA PRO A 194 9.65 9.48 -38.00
C PRO A 194 8.60 9.06 -36.96
N LEU A 195 8.29 7.76 -36.86
CA LEU A 195 7.36 7.26 -35.86
C LEU A 195 7.90 7.46 -34.43
N LEU A 196 9.19 7.17 -34.21
CA LEU A 196 9.86 7.41 -32.93
C LEU A 196 9.84 8.90 -32.56
N GLY A 197 10.07 9.78 -33.53
CA GLY A 197 10.00 11.23 -33.34
C GLY A 197 8.61 11.71 -32.94
N VAL A 198 7.56 11.25 -33.64
CA VAL A 198 6.16 11.61 -33.33
C VAL A 198 5.73 11.08 -31.97
N MET A 199 6.02 9.81 -31.68
CA MET A 199 5.66 9.19 -30.41
C MET A 199 6.44 9.83 -29.24
N GLY A 200 7.73 10.11 -29.43
CA GLY A 200 8.57 10.81 -28.45
C GLY A 200 8.09 12.23 -28.15
N TRP A 201 7.72 12.98 -29.19
CA TRP A 201 7.13 14.31 -29.02
C TRP A 201 5.77 14.25 -28.30
N GLY A 202 4.89 13.33 -28.69
CA GLY A 202 3.60 13.12 -28.04
C GLY A 202 3.72 12.73 -26.57
N ALA A 203 4.65 11.81 -26.26
CA ALA A 203 4.97 11.42 -24.89
C ALA A 203 5.49 12.60 -24.08
N SER A 204 6.47 13.36 -24.61
CA SER A 204 7.00 14.54 -23.92
C SER A 204 5.95 15.62 -23.69
N ALA A 205 5.07 15.86 -24.67
CA ALA A 205 3.97 16.81 -24.55
C ALA A 205 2.96 16.37 -23.47
N MET A 206 2.62 15.07 -23.42
CA MET A 206 1.77 14.50 -22.38
C MET A 206 2.43 14.59 -21.00
N THR A 207 3.70 14.21 -20.86
CA THR A 207 4.42 14.27 -19.58
C THR A 207 4.54 15.70 -19.06
N ARG A 208 4.75 16.69 -19.93
CA ARG A 208 4.75 18.11 -19.53
C ARG A 208 3.39 18.59 -19.06
N LYS A 209 2.31 18.04 -19.61
CA LYS A 209 0.93 18.46 -19.31
C LYS A 209 0.33 17.73 -18.10
N PHE A 210 0.67 16.47 -17.90
CA PHE A 210 0.02 15.58 -16.94
C PHE A 210 0.98 14.94 -15.92
N GLY A 211 2.29 15.20 -16.03
CA GLY A 211 3.31 14.55 -15.19
C GLY A 211 3.71 13.17 -15.72
N VAL A 212 4.61 12.52 -14.98
CA VAL A 212 5.11 11.18 -15.29
C VAL A 212 4.11 10.13 -14.80
N ASP A 213 3.65 9.23 -15.68
CA ASP A 213 2.76 8.13 -15.28
C ASP A 213 3.55 7.07 -14.51
N THR A 214 3.30 6.96 -13.20
CA THR A 214 3.97 6.03 -12.29
C THR A 214 3.23 4.71 -12.09
N LEU A 215 2.05 4.54 -12.70
CA LEU A 215 1.16 3.38 -12.45
C LEU A 215 1.25 2.31 -13.53
N SER A 216 1.73 2.64 -14.73
CA SER A 216 1.74 1.74 -15.88
C SER A 216 2.99 0.85 -16.02
N GLY A 217 3.93 0.96 -15.08
CA GLY A 217 5.24 0.29 -15.18
C GLY A 217 5.40 -1.04 -14.47
N ALA A 218 6.36 -1.84 -14.96
CA ALA A 218 6.71 -3.15 -14.40
C ALA A 218 7.27 -3.09 -12.96
N THR A 219 7.69 -1.89 -12.54
CA THR A 219 8.17 -1.59 -11.18
C THR A 219 7.33 -0.44 -10.64
N ILE A 220 6.14 -0.74 -10.10
CA ILE A 220 5.32 0.28 -9.44
C ILE A 220 6.07 0.75 -8.19
N GLN A 221 6.38 2.04 -8.14
CA GLN A 221 6.76 2.67 -6.88
C GLN A 221 5.49 2.91 -6.08
N LEU A 222 5.20 2.00 -5.14
CA LEU A 222 4.40 2.39 -4.00
C LEU A 222 5.27 3.38 -3.22
N LYS A 223 4.82 4.64 -3.09
CA LYS A 223 5.31 5.57 -2.05
C LYS A 223 4.93 4.98 -0.70
N HIS A 224 5.57 3.87 -0.33
CA HIS A 224 5.55 3.40 1.03
C HIS A 224 6.45 4.33 1.82
N SER A 225 5.90 4.84 2.92
CA SER A 225 6.62 5.54 3.97
C SER A 225 7.94 4.81 4.21
N ASP A 226 9.03 5.48 3.91
CA ASP A 226 10.34 4.86 3.92
C ASP A 226 10.75 4.60 5.37
N LEU A 227 10.74 3.33 5.79
CA LEU A 227 11.12 2.92 7.15
C LEU A 227 12.52 3.45 7.56
N ARG A 228 13.37 3.81 6.60
CA ARG A 228 14.67 4.47 6.86
C ARG A 228 14.52 5.86 7.49
N LYS A 229 13.34 6.46 7.44
CA LYS A 229 13.00 7.75 8.06
C LYS A 229 12.55 7.62 9.52
N LEU A 230 12.49 6.41 10.08
CA LEU A 230 12.18 6.25 11.49
C LEU A 230 13.27 6.91 12.35
N GLU A 231 12.87 7.79 13.25
CA GLU A 231 13.75 8.60 14.08
C GLU A 231 14.04 7.98 15.46
N GLY A 232 13.43 6.83 15.77
CA GLY A 232 13.69 6.08 17.00
C GLY A 232 12.77 4.87 17.18
N GLU A 233 12.92 4.21 18.32
CA GLU A 233 12.07 3.08 18.71
C GLU A 233 10.81 3.58 19.44
N LEU A 234 9.65 3.08 19.01
CA LEU A 234 8.37 3.45 19.61
C LEU A 234 8.27 2.92 21.04
N PRO A 235 8.12 3.78 22.07
CA PRO A 235 8.01 3.33 23.45
C PRO A 235 6.79 2.45 23.68
N ALA A 236 6.89 1.55 24.65
CA ALA A 236 5.83 0.63 25.04
C ALA A 236 5.45 0.78 26.52
N GLY A 237 4.27 0.27 26.87
CA GLY A 237 3.77 0.10 28.24
C GLY A 237 3.06 -1.24 28.37
N LYS A 238 2.47 -1.53 29.53
CA LYS A 238 1.71 -2.74 29.78
C LYS A 238 0.22 -2.48 30.00
N ILE A 239 -0.60 -3.40 29.52
CA ILE A 239 -1.98 -3.56 29.95
C ILE A 239 -2.15 -5.04 30.30
N GLY A 240 -2.50 -5.32 31.56
CA GLY A 240 -2.46 -6.70 32.08
C GLY A 240 -1.09 -7.33 31.85
N ASN A 241 -1.05 -8.48 31.18
CA ASN A 241 0.19 -9.19 30.85
C ASN A 241 0.78 -8.80 29.48
N HIS A 242 0.15 -7.87 28.75
CA HIS A 242 0.54 -7.53 27.39
C HIS A 242 1.43 -6.31 27.37
N THR A 243 2.64 -6.43 26.80
CA THR A 243 3.44 -5.26 26.42
C THR A 243 2.95 -4.75 25.05
N ILE A 244 2.46 -3.52 25.02
CA ILE A 244 1.88 -2.86 23.85
C ILE A 244 2.57 -1.52 23.57
N SER A 245 2.68 -1.14 22.30
CA SER A 245 3.23 0.15 21.88
C SER A 245 2.35 1.32 22.35
N ARG A 246 2.97 2.45 22.74
CA ARG A 246 2.24 3.67 23.18
C ARG A 246 1.39 4.31 22.08
N LEU A 247 1.71 4.01 20.81
CA LEU A 247 0.83 4.20 19.67
C LEU A 247 0.22 2.85 19.27
N VAL A 248 -1.10 2.74 19.38
CA VAL A 248 -1.91 1.60 18.98
C VAL A 248 -2.62 1.93 17.67
N MET A 249 -2.60 1.02 16.71
CA MET A 249 -3.29 1.25 15.45
C MET A 249 -4.82 1.12 15.62
N GLY A 250 -5.59 2.04 15.04
CA GLY A 250 -7.05 2.05 15.07
C GLY A 250 -7.66 1.41 13.83
N GLY A 251 -8.56 0.46 14.02
CA GLY A 251 -9.17 -0.35 12.97
C GLY A 251 -10.42 0.24 12.30
N ASN A 252 -10.93 1.39 12.74
CA ASN A 252 -12.14 1.98 12.15
C ASN A 252 -11.99 2.25 10.64
N LEU A 253 -10.82 2.73 10.21
CA LEU A 253 -10.54 3.01 8.80
C LEU A 253 -10.55 1.72 7.96
N ILE A 254 -10.01 0.62 8.51
CA ILE A 254 -10.03 -0.71 7.88
C ILE A 254 -11.46 -1.19 7.68
N GLY A 255 -12.34 -0.98 8.67
CA GLY A 255 -13.75 -1.33 8.60
C GLY A 255 -14.62 -0.40 7.72
N GLY A 256 -14.04 0.67 7.16
CA GLY A 256 -14.78 1.67 6.36
C GLY A 256 -15.63 2.64 7.19
N TRP A 257 -15.46 2.66 8.51
CA TRP A 257 -16.17 3.54 9.43
C TRP A 257 -15.51 4.91 9.47
N ALA A 258 -16.00 5.83 8.62
CA ALA A 258 -15.46 7.18 8.50
C ALA A 258 -16.37 8.22 9.15
N HIS A 259 -15.87 8.82 10.24
CA HIS A 259 -16.46 10.04 10.80
C HIS A 259 -16.13 11.21 9.87
N SER A 260 -17.07 11.52 8.98
CA SER A 260 -16.85 12.39 7.82
C SER A 260 -17.95 13.44 7.64
N ARG A 261 -18.80 13.61 8.66
CA ARG A 261 -19.87 14.62 8.71
C ARG A 261 -20.80 14.52 7.49
N ASP A 262 -20.71 15.49 6.57
CA ASP A 262 -21.47 15.69 5.34
C ASP A 262 -20.71 15.23 4.08
N LEU A 263 -19.47 14.75 4.20
CA LEU A 263 -18.68 14.20 3.09
C LEU A 263 -19.10 12.75 2.79
N LEU A 264 -20.28 12.58 2.19
CA LEU A 264 -20.93 11.29 1.95
C LEU A 264 -20.09 10.26 1.16
N TYR A 265 -19.10 10.72 0.39
CA TYR A 265 -18.24 9.83 -0.41
C TYR A 265 -17.12 9.16 0.41
N VAL A 266 -16.76 9.70 1.59
CA VAL A 266 -15.58 9.25 2.34
C VAL A 266 -15.68 7.80 2.80
N PRO A 267 -16.82 7.29 3.33
CA PRO A 267 -16.94 5.87 3.67
C PRO A 267 -16.76 4.94 2.46
N SER A 268 -17.21 5.35 1.28
CA SER A 268 -17.03 4.59 0.03
C SER A 268 -15.58 4.63 -0.44
N LEU A 269 -14.92 5.80 -0.32
CA LEU A 269 -13.50 5.96 -0.61
C LEU A 269 -12.64 5.07 0.29
N PHE A 270 -12.90 5.04 1.60
CA PHE A 270 -12.13 4.22 2.54
C PHE A 270 -12.31 2.73 2.26
N ARG A 271 -13.53 2.27 1.94
CA ARG A 271 -13.77 0.87 1.54
C ARG A 271 -13.10 0.51 0.21
N ALA A 272 -13.06 1.44 -0.75
CA ALA A 272 -12.36 1.23 -2.02
C ALA A 272 -10.83 1.18 -1.85
N TYR A 273 -10.30 1.99 -0.93
CA TYR A 273 -8.87 2.07 -0.62
C TYR A 273 -8.41 0.86 0.20
N ASN A 274 -9.11 0.54 1.31
CA ASN A 274 -8.79 -0.54 2.24
C ASN A 274 -9.24 -1.91 1.72
N THR A 275 -8.72 -2.29 0.56
CA THR A 275 -8.75 -3.69 0.12
C THR A 275 -8.01 -4.57 1.12
N GLU A 276 -8.34 -5.86 1.22
CA GLU A 276 -7.62 -6.80 2.10
C GLU A 276 -6.10 -6.72 1.94
N LYS A 277 -5.63 -6.65 0.68
CA LYS A 277 -4.22 -6.47 0.36
C LYS A 277 -3.65 -5.20 0.98
N LYS A 278 -4.30 -4.06 0.77
CA LYS A 278 -3.86 -2.77 1.28
C LYS A 278 -3.84 -2.75 2.82
N VAL A 279 -4.85 -3.36 3.44
CA VAL A 279 -4.87 -3.53 4.90
C VAL A 279 -3.64 -4.30 5.37
N PHE A 280 -3.32 -5.43 4.73
CA PHE A 280 -2.15 -6.23 5.11
C PHE A 280 -0.83 -5.48 4.89
N GLU A 281 -0.68 -4.77 3.77
CA GLU A 281 0.47 -3.88 3.50
C GLU A 281 0.64 -2.85 4.63
N THR A 282 -0.47 -2.25 5.08
CA THR A 282 -0.48 -1.25 6.14
C THR A 282 -0.10 -1.86 7.49
N LEU A 283 -0.64 -3.04 7.82
CA LEU A 283 -0.31 -3.75 9.07
C LEU A 283 1.16 -4.17 9.12
N ILE A 284 1.71 -4.69 8.02
CA ILE A 284 3.14 -5.04 7.93
C ILE A 284 4.01 -3.80 8.11
N LEU A 285 3.64 -2.68 7.50
CA LEU A 285 4.34 -1.41 7.66
C LEU A 285 4.28 -0.92 9.12
N ALA A 286 3.11 -1.00 9.76
CA ALA A 286 2.92 -0.65 11.16
C ALA A 286 3.80 -1.50 12.10
N GLU A 287 3.83 -2.82 11.90
CA GLU A 287 4.70 -3.73 12.67
C GLU A 287 6.18 -3.41 12.47
N LYS A 288 6.62 -3.18 11.23
CA LYS A 288 8.00 -2.79 10.93
C LYS A 288 8.36 -1.41 11.52
N ALA A 289 7.38 -0.53 11.69
CA ALA A 289 7.55 0.76 12.35
C ALA A 289 7.48 0.70 13.89
N GLY A 290 7.29 -0.49 14.47
CA GLY A 290 7.29 -0.72 15.91
C GLY A 290 5.91 -0.73 16.57
N ILE A 291 4.83 -0.51 15.81
CA ILE A 291 3.45 -0.68 16.32
C ILE A 291 3.17 -2.17 16.46
N ASN A 292 2.88 -2.64 17.67
CA ASN A 292 2.72 -4.07 17.94
C ASN A 292 1.28 -4.47 18.30
N THR A 293 0.34 -3.51 18.29
CA THR A 293 -1.04 -3.72 18.72
C THR A 293 -2.02 -2.93 17.84
N ILE A 294 -3.15 -3.54 17.52
CA ILE A 294 -4.27 -2.93 16.81
C ILE A 294 -5.58 -3.09 17.61
N ASN A 295 -6.41 -2.06 17.62
CA ASN A 295 -7.76 -2.07 18.16
C ASN A 295 -8.80 -2.10 17.02
N ILE A 296 -9.66 -3.10 16.99
CA ILE A 296 -10.61 -3.35 15.90
C ILE A 296 -12.05 -3.49 16.38
N GLY A 297 -13.01 -3.21 15.49
CA GLY A 297 -14.40 -3.63 15.69
C GLY A 297 -14.56 -5.15 15.48
N TYR A 298 -15.54 -5.75 16.16
CA TYR A 298 -15.80 -7.20 16.12
C TYR A 298 -15.82 -7.81 14.71
N ALA A 299 -16.43 -7.12 13.74
CA ALA A 299 -16.56 -7.60 12.35
C ALA A 299 -15.21 -7.83 11.63
N SER A 300 -14.12 -7.21 12.12
CA SER A 300 -12.80 -7.34 11.52
C SER A 300 -11.98 -8.51 12.07
N ASN A 301 -12.48 -9.25 13.07
CA ASN A 301 -11.75 -10.37 13.68
C ASN A 301 -11.29 -11.42 12.66
N THR A 302 -12.16 -11.83 11.73
CA THR A 302 -11.82 -12.80 10.69
C THR A 302 -10.70 -12.33 9.76
N LEU A 303 -10.67 -11.03 9.44
CA LEU A 303 -9.61 -10.43 8.63
C LEU A 303 -8.26 -10.49 9.35
N LEU A 304 -8.23 -10.18 10.65
CA LEU A 304 -7.00 -10.20 11.45
C LEU A 304 -6.53 -11.63 11.75
N ALA A 305 -7.44 -12.58 11.98
CA ALA A 305 -7.11 -13.99 12.08
C ALA A 305 -6.44 -14.50 10.79
N LYS A 306 -7.00 -14.12 9.63
CA LYS A 306 -6.42 -14.44 8.32
C LYS A 306 -5.04 -13.79 8.14
N TYR A 307 -4.89 -12.52 8.53
CA TYR A 307 -3.60 -11.81 8.50
C TYR A 307 -2.53 -12.56 9.30
N LYS A 308 -2.79 -12.84 10.58
CA LYS A 308 -1.86 -13.56 11.47
C LYS A 308 -1.49 -14.94 10.91
N LYS A 309 -2.47 -15.70 10.41
CA LYS A 309 -2.25 -17.02 9.80
C LYS A 309 -1.35 -16.97 8.55
N LEU A 310 -1.53 -15.97 7.68
CA LEU A 310 -0.80 -15.88 6.41
C LEU A 310 0.62 -15.30 6.57
N THR A 311 0.83 -14.47 7.58
CA THR A 311 2.09 -13.75 7.77
C THR A 311 2.96 -14.31 8.89
N GLY A 312 2.37 -15.10 9.81
CA GLY A 312 3.02 -15.46 11.07
C GLY A 312 3.14 -14.28 12.04
N SER A 313 2.39 -13.20 11.81
CA SER A 313 2.44 -11.97 12.61
C SER A 313 2.12 -12.22 14.10
N SER A 314 2.85 -11.50 14.95
CA SER A 314 2.65 -11.48 16.41
C SER A 314 1.86 -10.26 16.88
N LEU A 315 1.27 -9.50 15.95
CA LEU A 315 0.45 -8.33 16.23
C LEU A 315 -0.67 -8.69 17.22
N LYS A 316 -0.76 -7.92 18.30
CA LYS A 316 -1.80 -8.09 19.31
C LYS A 316 -3.10 -7.45 18.83
N VAL A 317 -4.20 -8.17 18.96
CA VAL A 317 -5.52 -7.73 18.54
C VAL A 317 -6.39 -7.44 19.76
N ILE A 318 -6.77 -6.16 19.93
CA ILE A 318 -7.83 -5.75 20.82
C ILE A 318 -9.15 -5.79 20.05
N SER A 319 -10.07 -6.67 20.42
CA SER A 319 -11.41 -6.73 19.80
C SER A 319 -12.43 -5.98 20.63
N GLN A 320 -13.08 -4.98 20.03
CA GLN A 320 -14.27 -4.35 20.60
C GLN A 320 -15.47 -5.27 20.47
N VAL A 321 -16.10 -5.60 21.60
CA VAL A 321 -17.24 -6.52 21.70
C VAL A 321 -18.47 -5.80 22.23
N ALA A 322 -19.63 -6.24 21.75
CA ALA A 322 -20.94 -5.71 22.09
C ALA A 322 -21.86 -6.81 22.65
N PRO A 323 -22.78 -6.47 23.58
CA PRO A 323 -23.83 -7.38 23.99
C PRO A 323 -24.88 -7.53 22.89
N ASN A 324 -25.46 -8.74 22.76
CA ASN A 324 -26.65 -8.92 21.94
C ASN A 324 -27.91 -8.69 22.79
N MET A 325 -28.40 -7.46 22.79
CA MET A 325 -29.61 -7.09 23.56
C MET A 325 -30.89 -7.72 23.01
N GLU A 326 -30.95 -8.02 21.71
CA GLU A 326 -32.14 -8.60 21.07
C GLU A 326 -32.33 -10.06 21.48
N LYS A 327 -31.24 -10.83 21.55
CA LYS A 327 -31.27 -12.25 21.95
C LYS A 327 -31.15 -12.46 23.46
N GLY A 328 -30.77 -11.43 24.21
CA GLY A 328 -30.42 -11.56 25.64
C GLY A 328 -29.11 -12.31 25.90
N ASP A 329 -28.30 -12.55 24.85
CA ASP A 329 -26.96 -13.13 24.97
C ASP A 329 -25.92 -12.02 24.95
N PHE A 330 -25.52 -11.56 26.13
CA PHE A 330 -24.54 -10.48 26.25
C PHE A 330 -23.10 -10.91 25.93
N PHE A 331 -22.86 -12.21 25.71
CA PHE A 331 -21.52 -12.79 25.62
C PHE A 331 -21.19 -13.39 24.25
N GLU A 332 -22.14 -13.41 23.30
CA GLU A 332 -21.97 -13.92 21.93
C GLU A 332 -20.67 -13.42 21.28
N GLN A 333 -20.45 -12.10 21.27
CA GLN A 333 -19.25 -11.51 20.67
C GLN A 333 -17.98 -11.72 21.50
N ILE A 334 -18.09 -11.89 22.83
CA ILE A 334 -16.93 -12.23 23.66
C ILE A 334 -16.39 -13.60 23.24
N ASN A 335 -17.28 -14.61 23.18
CA ASN A 335 -16.88 -15.96 22.80
C ASN A 335 -16.36 -15.99 21.36
N GLY A 336 -17.05 -15.33 20.41
CA GLY A 336 -16.61 -15.28 19.02
C GLY A 336 -15.26 -14.58 18.80
N ALA A 337 -14.94 -13.54 19.58
CA ALA A 337 -13.65 -12.87 19.51
C ALA A 337 -12.51 -13.75 20.07
N ILE A 338 -12.77 -14.52 21.12
CA ILE A 338 -11.83 -15.53 21.65
C ILE A 338 -11.56 -16.61 20.59
N ASP A 339 -12.62 -17.15 19.98
CA ASP A 339 -12.50 -18.18 18.93
C ASP A 339 -11.72 -17.68 17.71
N ALA A 340 -11.82 -16.39 17.40
CA ALA A 340 -11.06 -15.75 16.32
C ALA A 340 -9.59 -15.46 16.68
N GLY A 341 -9.18 -15.68 17.93
CA GLY A 341 -7.81 -15.48 18.40
C GLY A 341 -7.46 -14.03 18.73
N ALA A 342 -8.44 -13.23 19.19
CA ALA A 342 -8.15 -11.92 19.80
C ALA A 342 -7.28 -12.09 21.05
N ASP A 343 -6.45 -11.10 21.35
CA ASP A 343 -5.50 -11.12 22.47
C ASP A 343 -6.06 -10.38 23.70
N ILE A 344 -6.84 -9.32 23.47
CA ILE A 344 -7.47 -8.47 24.49
C ILE A 344 -8.93 -8.21 24.07
N LEU A 345 -9.86 -8.17 25.02
CA LEU A 345 -11.26 -7.86 24.75
C LEU A 345 -11.65 -6.54 25.40
N GLN A 346 -12.45 -5.75 24.70
CA GLN A 346 -12.89 -4.44 25.16
C GLN A 346 -14.38 -4.27 24.95
N VAL A 347 -15.13 -3.89 25.98
CA VAL A 347 -16.52 -3.45 25.80
C VAL A 347 -16.53 -2.17 24.95
N GLN A 348 -17.26 -2.19 23.84
CA GLN A 348 -17.30 -1.09 22.88
C GLN A 348 -17.83 0.22 23.49
N GLY A 349 -17.26 1.35 23.06
CA GLY A 349 -17.60 2.69 23.56
C GLY A 349 -19.08 3.05 23.50
N ASN A 350 -19.71 2.91 22.32
CA ASN A 350 -21.14 3.20 22.15
C ASN A 350 -21.99 2.38 23.12
N TRP A 351 -21.64 1.12 23.35
CA TRP A 351 -22.39 0.24 24.24
C TRP A 351 -22.24 0.61 25.70
N CYS A 352 -21.07 1.04 26.15
CA CYS A 352 -20.92 1.61 27.48
C CYS A 352 -21.85 2.83 27.65
N ASP A 353 -21.81 3.74 26.69
CA ASP A 353 -22.59 4.98 26.73
C ASP A 353 -24.10 4.72 26.72
N TRP A 354 -24.58 3.85 25.83
CA TRP A 354 -26.00 3.45 25.78
C TRP A 354 -26.45 2.75 27.05
N LEU A 355 -25.68 1.77 27.56
CA LEU A 355 -26.07 1.01 28.74
C LEU A 355 -26.09 1.87 30.00
N VAL A 356 -25.15 2.80 30.17
CA VAL A 356 -25.20 3.74 31.29
C VAL A 356 -26.38 4.70 31.16
N ARG A 357 -26.55 5.32 29.98
CA ARG A 357 -27.66 6.25 29.71
C ARG A 357 -29.02 5.60 29.99
N ASP A 358 -29.17 4.34 29.61
CA ASP A 358 -30.43 3.60 29.68
C ASP A 358 -30.61 2.88 31.03
N GLY A 359 -29.73 3.12 32.01
CA GLY A 359 -29.86 2.58 33.37
C GLY A 359 -29.59 1.08 33.48
N ARG A 360 -28.75 0.54 32.59
CA ARG A 360 -28.37 -0.88 32.49
C ARG A 360 -26.86 -1.16 32.71
N PRO A 361 -26.17 -0.52 33.67
CA PRO A 361 -24.73 -0.70 33.85
C PRO A 361 -24.34 -2.11 34.31
N GLU A 362 -25.26 -2.89 34.87
CA GLU A 362 -25.02 -4.27 35.28
C GLU A 362 -24.63 -5.19 34.11
N VAL A 363 -25.07 -4.87 32.88
CA VAL A 363 -24.65 -5.60 31.68
C VAL A 363 -23.15 -5.40 31.42
N ILE A 364 -22.65 -4.18 31.62
CA ILE A 364 -21.22 -3.87 31.49
C ILE A 364 -20.42 -4.66 32.52
N ALA A 365 -20.88 -4.67 33.77
CA ALA A 365 -20.23 -5.43 34.85
C ALA A 365 -20.12 -6.92 34.51
N GLY A 366 -21.22 -7.54 34.06
CA GLY A 366 -21.25 -8.95 33.67
C GLY A 366 -20.35 -9.26 32.47
N MET A 367 -20.26 -8.35 31.49
CA MET A 367 -19.34 -8.52 30.35
C MET A 367 -17.86 -8.47 30.79
N LEU A 368 -17.48 -7.51 31.64
CA LEU A 368 -16.11 -7.40 32.16
C LEU A 368 -15.73 -8.63 32.99
N GLU A 369 -16.64 -9.09 33.85
CA GLU A 369 -16.45 -10.32 34.63
C GLU A 369 -16.30 -11.54 33.72
N ARG A 370 -17.15 -11.69 32.70
CA ARG A 370 -17.06 -12.78 31.74
C ARG A 370 -15.73 -12.82 31.02
N ILE A 371 -15.20 -11.67 30.59
CA ILE A 371 -13.89 -11.57 29.94
C ILE A 371 -12.78 -12.06 30.90
N ARG A 372 -12.77 -11.57 32.14
CA ARG A 372 -11.78 -11.95 33.16
C ARG A 372 -11.84 -13.43 33.53
N ASN A 373 -13.04 -13.99 33.65
CA ASN A 373 -13.25 -15.41 33.95
C ASN A 373 -12.70 -16.33 32.86
N GLN A 374 -12.51 -15.83 31.64
CA GLN A 374 -11.85 -16.54 30.55
C GLN A 374 -10.33 -16.33 30.52
N GLY A 375 -9.76 -15.60 31.48
CA GLY A 375 -8.33 -15.30 31.57
C GLY A 375 -7.86 -14.15 30.68
N TYR A 376 -8.79 -13.36 30.13
CA TYR A 376 -8.47 -12.23 29.24
C TYR A 376 -8.44 -10.90 29.98
N THR A 377 -7.64 -9.98 29.45
CA THR A 377 -7.63 -8.57 29.85
C THR A 377 -8.93 -7.90 29.39
N ALA A 378 -9.66 -7.25 30.30
CA ALA A 378 -10.97 -6.65 30.07
C ALA A 378 -10.90 -5.11 30.02
N GLY A 379 -11.04 -4.53 28.83
CA GLY A 379 -11.12 -3.09 28.63
C GLY A 379 -12.55 -2.54 28.61
N LEU A 380 -12.71 -1.25 28.92
CA LEU A 380 -13.98 -0.53 28.80
C LEU A 380 -13.79 0.76 28.00
N GLY A 381 -14.43 0.84 26.83
CA GLY A 381 -14.47 2.06 26.03
C GLY A 381 -15.63 2.97 26.41
N ALA A 382 -15.51 4.28 26.16
CA ALA A 382 -16.62 5.25 26.18
C ALA A 382 -16.32 6.46 25.29
N HIS A 383 -17.34 7.13 24.73
CA HIS A 383 -17.15 8.43 24.10
C HIS A 383 -17.29 9.56 25.11
N THR A 384 -18.31 9.48 25.97
CA THR A 384 -18.46 10.45 27.07
C THR A 384 -17.78 9.97 28.35
N VAL A 385 -17.12 10.90 29.05
CA VAL A 385 -16.55 10.63 30.38
C VAL A 385 -17.63 10.32 31.42
N ASP A 386 -18.87 10.79 31.20
CA ASP A 386 -19.99 10.58 32.13
C ASP A 386 -20.24 9.09 32.39
N SER A 387 -20.10 8.23 31.36
CA SER A 387 -20.26 6.79 31.48
C SER A 387 -19.19 6.16 32.36
N LEU A 388 -17.94 6.57 32.18
CA LEU A 388 -16.82 6.04 32.98
C LEU A 388 -16.91 6.49 34.43
N ILE A 389 -17.33 7.73 34.69
CA ILE A 389 -17.58 8.23 36.05
C ILE A 389 -18.73 7.45 36.70
N ALA A 390 -19.81 7.17 35.97
CA ALA A 390 -20.94 6.39 36.49
C ALA A 390 -20.51 4.95 36.82
N CYS A 391 -19.80 4.28 35.92
CA CYS A 391 -19.25 2.94 36.13
C CYS A 391 -18.31 2.90 37.35
N GLU A 392 -17.39 3.87 37.47
CA GLU A 392 -16.48 3.94 38.62
C GLU A 392 -17.24 4.09 39.96
N LYS A 393 -18.26 4.96 40.01
CA LYS A 393 -19.11 5.13 41.22
C LYS A 393 -19.85 3.86 41.61
N LEU A 394 -20.16 2.98 40.65
CA LEU A 394 -20.78 1.68 40.86
C LEU A 394 -19.76 0.56 41.14
N GLY A 395 -18.47 0.87 41.16
CA GLY A 395 -17.41 -0.14 41.34
C GLY A 395 -17.13 -0.98 40.09
N ILE A 396 -17.65 -0.60 38.92
CA ILE A 396 -17.44 -1.28 37.65
C ILE A 396 -16.11 -0.80 37.05
N LEU A 397 -15.03 -1.48 37.44
CA LEU A 397 -13.66 -1.12 37.06
C LEU A 397 -13.12 -2.08 35.99
N PRO A 398 -12.61 -1.59 34.84
CA PRO A 398 -11.90 -2.40 33.85
C PRO A 398 -10.42 -2.55 34.19
N ASP A 399 -9.70 -3.36 33.41
CA ASP A 399 -8.24 -3.46 33.49
C ASP A 399 -7.57 -2.28 32.77
N TYR A 400 -8.28 -1.64 31.83
CA TYR A 400 -7.94 -0.33 31.27
C TYR A 400 -9.19 0.38 30.72
N TYR A 401 -9.14 1.71 30.69
CA TYR A 401 -10.15 2.53 30.02
C TYR A 401 -9.70 2.86 28.58
N MET A 402 -10.64 2.92 27.65
CA MET A 402 -10.45 3.56 26.34
C MET A 402 -11.38 4.77 26.25
N GLN A 403 -10.82 5.98 26.30
CA GLN A 403 -11.60 7.21 26.44
C GLN A 403 -11.33 8.18 25.30
N THR A 404 -12.38 8.85 24.81
CA THR A 404 -12.19 9.90 23.81
C THR A 404 -11.43 11.07 24.43
N MET A 405 -10.27 11.42 23.87
CA MET A 405 -9.33 12.39 24.45
C MET A 405 -8.77 13.35 23.41
N HIS A 406 -9.36 14.54 23.30
CA HIS A 406 -8.82 15.63 22.50
C HIS A 406 -9.33 16.98 23.04
N HIS A 407 -8.62 18.09 22.78
CA HIS A 407 -9.16 19.43 22.99
C HIS A 407 -10.24 19.76 21.95
N ASP A 408 -11.01 20.81 22.17
CA ASP A 408 -12.07 21.27 21.28
C ASP A 408 -11.70 22.55 20.50
N ASN A 409 -10.43 22.97 20.53
CA ASN A 409 -9.89 24.10 19.76
C ASN A 409 -9.76 23.82 18.25
N TYR A 410 -10.83 23.43 17.57
CA TYR A 410 -10.84 23.26 16.12
C TYR A 410 -12.18 23.69 15.55
N TRP A 411 -12.18 24.14 14.29
CA TRP A 411 -13.30 24.87 13.68
C TRP A 411 -14.65 24.14 13.75
N SER A 412 -14.63 22.82 13.56
CA SER A 412 -15.86 22.03 13.54
C SER A 412 -16.37 21.63 14.94
N ALA A 413 -15.68 21.96 16.03
CA ALA A 413 -16.21 21.70 17.37
C ALA A 413 -17.38 22.66 17.63
N HIS A 414 -18.58 22.14 17.90
CA HIS A 414 -19.74 22.99 18.15
C HIS A 414 -19.64 23.69 19.53
N PRO A 415 -20.29 24.87 19.72
CA PRO A 415 -20.17 25.66 20.94
C PRO A 415 -20.48 24.86 22.21
N ARG A 416 -19.73 25.12 23.28
CA ARG A 416 -19.76 24.34 24.52
C ARG A 416 -21.12 24.43 25.22
N GLU A 417 -21.76 25.60 25.17
CA GLU A 417 -23.11 25.87 25.68
C GLU A 417 -24.21 25.02 25.03
N ASN A 418 -23.94 24.48 23.84
CA ASN A 418 -24.87 23.67 23.07
C ASN A 418 -24.65 22.16 23.23
N ARG A 419 -23.59 21.75 23.95
CA ARG A 419 -23.21 20.35 24.15
C ARG A 419 -24.01 19.71 25.26
N VAL A 420 -24.38 18.45 25.08
CA VAL A 420 -25.06 17.65 26.10
C VAL A 420 -24.41 16.29 26.26
N PRO A 421 -24.32 15.74 27.50
CA PRO A 421 -23.83 14.38 27.72
C PRO A 421 -24.48 13.36 26.78
N PHE A 422 -23.72 12.36 26.36
CA PHE A 422 -24.14 11.27 25.46
C PHE A 422 -24.53 11.69 24.02
N GLU A 423 -24.37 12.96 23.62
CA GLU A 423 -24.79 13.39 22.27
C GLU A 423 -23.98 12.74 21.14
N VAL A 424 -22.74 12.31 21.41
CA VAL A 424 -21.86 11.62 20.44
C VAL A 424 -22.52 10.35 19.89
N ASP A 425 -23.30 9.68 20.74
CA ASP A 425 -24.05 8.47 20.45
C ASP A 425 -25.53 8.76 20.16
N GLY A 426 -25.86 10.03 19.96
CA GLY A 426 -27.19 10.54 19.64
C GLY A 426 -27.40 10.80 18.15
N LYS A 427 -28.54 11.40 17.83
CA LYS A 427 -28.90 11.77 16.46
C LYS A 427 -28.15 13.03 16.04
N LYS A 428 -27.61 13.04 14.82
CA LYS A 428 -27.09 14.27 14.19
C LYS A 428 -28.21 15.32 14.15
N ASN A 429 -27.91 16.53 14.62
CA ASN A 429 -28.83 17.65 14.57
C ASN A 429 -28.72 18.34 13.19
N PRO A 430 -29.74 19.03 12.65
CA PRO A 430 -29.58 19.85 11.45
C PRO A 430 -28.96 21.24 11.69
N GLU A 431 -29.02 21.79 12.91
CA GLU A 431 -28.54 23.13 13.27
C GLU A 431 -27.00 23.17 13.37
N HIS A 432 -26.34 24.06 12.63
CA HIS A 432 -24.88 24.07 12.47
C HIS A 432 -24.05 24.15 13.78
N ASP A 433 -24.63 24.71 14.85
CA ASP A 433 -24.01 24.90 16.16
C ASP A 433 -24.32 23.76 17.15
N ARG A 434 -24.79 22.62 16.65
CA ARG A 434 -25.09 21.40 17.42
C ARG A 434 -24.20 20.22 17.00
N PHE A 435 -24.48 19.03 17.54
CA PHE A 435 -23.75 17.83 17.16
C PHE A 435 -24.07 17.37 15.73
N HIS A 436 -23.00 17.21 14.94
CA HIS A 436 -23.01 16.83 13.52
C HIS A 436 -21.90 15.83 13.21
N ASP A 437 -21.61 14.88 14.12
CA ASP A 437 -20.47 13.95 13.95
C ASP A 437 -19.12 14.72 13.83
N ASN A 438 -19.00 15.77 14.63
CA ASN A 438 -17.99 16.82 14.54
C ASN A 438 -17.21 17.04 15.86
N CYS A 439 -17.73 16.59 17.00
CA CYS A 439 -17.06 16.67 18.29
C CYS A 439 -17.28 15.40 19.11
N PHE A 440 -16.20 14.78 19.57
CA PHE A 440 -16.25 13.48 20.25
C PHE A 440 -15.82 13.54 21.71
N CYS A 441 -14.99 14.51 22.09
CA CYS A 441 -14.66 14.87 23.47
C CYS A 441 -15.44 16.15 23.83
N LEU A 442 -16.68 15.99 24.29
CA LEU A 442 -17.59 17.13 24.51
C LEU A 442 -17.13 18.07 25.62
N PHE A 443 -16.53 17.50 26.67
CA PHE A 443 -16.06 18.24 27.84
C PHE A 443 -14.62 17.82 28.18
N PRO A 444 -13.61 18.29 27.43
CA PRO A 444 -12.23 17.84 27.59
C PRO A 444 -11.70 18.02 29.01
N ASP A 445 -12.00 19.13 29.67
CA ASP A 445 -11.67 19.41 31.07
C ASP A 445 -12.17 18.34 32.05
N ARG A 446 -13.43 17.89 31.91
CA ARG A 446 -14.00 16.81 32.73
C ARG A 446 -13.33 15.48 32.44
N THR A 447 -13.03 15.21 31.17
CA THR A 447 -12.25 14.03 30.76
C THR A 447 -10.87 14.04 31.41
N VAL A 448 -10.15 15.17 31.34
CA VAL A 448 -8.82 15.33 31.94
C VAL A 448 -8.87 15.17 33.46
N GLU A 449 -9.87 15.73 34.13
CA GLU A 449 -10.06 15.56 35.58
C GLU A 449 -10.22 14.08 35.96
N PHE A 450 -11.11 13.35 35.27
CA PHE A 450 -11.30 11.93 35.49
C PHE A 450 -10.01 11.14 35.24
N VAL A 451 -9.37 11.34 34.09
CA VAL A 451 -8.15 10.60 33.69
C VAL A 451 -7.01 10.84 34.69
N ASN A 452 -6.80 12.07 35.14
CA ASN A 452 -5.75 12.37 36.14
C ASN A 452 -6.02 11.76 37.51
N ARG A 453 -7.29 11.50 37.87
CA ARG A 453 -7.66 10.89 39.16
C ARG A 453 -7.55 9.36 39.15
N VAL A 454 -7.86 8.71 38.04
CA VAL A 454 -7.89 7.24 37.98
C VAL A 454 -6.49 6.63 37.93
N LYS A 455 -6.30 5.53 38.66
CA LYS A 455 -5.05 4.75 38.73
C LYS A 455 -5.05 3.53 37.80
N ILE A 456 -5.99 3.47 36.88
CA ILE A 456 -6.14 2.41 35.87
C ILE A 456 -5.55 2.94 34.56
N PRO A 457 -4.83 2.13 33.76
CA PRO A 457 -4.34 2.56 32.45
C PRO A 457 -5.43 3.17 31.57
N VAL A 458 -5.09 4.24 30.86
CA VAL A 458 -6.01 4.94 29.94
C VAL A 458 -5.45 4.95 28.53
N MET A 459 -6.22 4.45 27.57
CA MET A 459 -5.97 4.59 26.14
C MET A 459 -6.83 5.72 25.57
N GLY A 460 -6.21 6.82 25.16
CA GLY A 460 -6.88 7.91 24.47
C GLY A 460 -7.25 7.51 23.03
N PHE A 461 -8.49 7.72 22.60
CA PHE A 461 -8.86 7.54 21.20
C PHE A 461 -9.60 8.75 20.65
N LYS A 462 -9.75 8.79 19.32
CA LYS A 462 -10.22 9.99 18.59
C LYS A 462 -9.39 11.24 18.90
N VAL A 463 -8.11 11.05 19.24
CA VAL A 463 -7.17 12.13 19.62
C VAL A 463 -7.00 13.19 18.53
N LEU A 464 -7.33 12.85 17.28
CA LEU A 464 -7.28 13.75 16.13
C LEU A 464 -8.64 14.36 15.75
N ALA A 465 -9.70 14.12 16.53
CA ALA A 465 -11.07 14.53 16.24
C ALA A 465 -11.50 14.25 14.78
N ALA A 466 -11.26 13.01 14.31
CA ALA A 466 -11.49 12.58 12.93
C ALA A 466 -10.73 13.41 11.87
N GLY A 467 -9.50 13.82 12.18
CA GLY A 467 -8.63 14.58 11.28
C GLY A 467 -8.82 16.11 11.36
N ALA A 468 -9.62 16.61 12.31
CA ALA A 468 -9.74 18.04 12.57
C ALA A 468 -8.55 18.62 13.37
N ILE A 469 -7.77 17.76 14.03
CA ILE A 469 -6.57 18.12 14.80
C ILE A 469 -5.37 17.40 14.18
N ALA A 470 -4.25 18.11 14.05
CA ALA A 470 -3.00 17.54 13.52
C ALA A 470 -2.38 16.54 14.51
N PRO A 471 -1.65 15.51 14.04
CA PRO A 471 -0.96 14.53 14.89
C PRO A 471 -0.14 15.13 16.02
N GLU A 472 0.69 16.14 15.73
CA GLU A 472 1.62 16.74 16.70
C GLU A 472 0.90 17.41 17.87
N ASP A 473 -0.27 17.99 17.60
CA ASP A 473 -1.11 18.67 18.59
C ASP A 473 -1.95 17.65 19.39
N GLY A 474 -2.71 16.82 18.67
CA GLY A 474 -3.63 15.86 19.29
C GLY A 474 -2.92 14.80 20.13
N PHE A 475 -1.80 14.24 19.64
CA PHE A 475 -1.02 13.26 20.39
C PHE A 475 -0.39 13.89 21.63
N ARG A 476 0.20 15.09 21.49
CA ARG A 476 0.80 15.82 22.60
C ARG A 476 -0.23 16.10 23.67
N TRP A 477 -1.37 16.64 23.28
CA TRP A 477 -2.46 16.95 24.21
C TRP A 477 -2.92 15.70 24.97
N ALA A 478 -3.12 14.57 24.28
CA ALA A 478 -3.56 13.34 24.94
C ALA A 478 -2.54 12.82 25.97
N PHE A 479 -1.25 12.77 25.61
CA PHE A 479 -0.19 12.30 26.49
C PHE A 479 0.08 13.24 27.68
N GLU A 480 0.09 14.55 27.47
CA GLU A 480 0.27 15.54 28.54
C GLU A 480 -0.91 15.50 29.53
N ASN A 481 -2.11 15.18 29.06
CA ASN A 481 -3.31 15.09 29.88
C ASN A 481 -3.63 13.68 30.41
N GLY A 482 -2.65 12.77 30.36
CA GLY A 482 -2.67 11.54 31.17
C GLY A 482 -2.95 10.23 30.44
N ALA A 483 -3.18 10.24 29.13
CA ALA A 483 -3.30 9.00 28.35
C ALA A 483 -2.02 8.16 28.46
N ASP A 484 -2.11 6.89 28.81
CA ASP A 484 -0.97 5.96 28.80
C ASP A 484 -0.63 5.50 27.38
N PHE A 485 -1.66 5.33 26.56
CA PHE A 485 -1.59 4.93 25.16
C PHE A 485 -2.49 5.84 24.33
N ILE A 486 -2.23 5.93 23.03
CA ILE A 486 -3.18 6.51 22.07
C ILE A 486 -3.55 5.47 21.01
N CYS A 487 -4.82 5.43 20.62
CA CYS A 487 -5.33 4.61 19.53
C CYS A 487 -5.71 5.49 18.34
N VAL A 488 -5.01 5.32 17.23
CA VAL A 488 -5.07 6.25 16.08
C VAL A 488 -5.35 5.48 14.81
N GLY A 489 -6.43 5.85 14.11
CA GLY A 489 -6.66 5.38 12.75
C GLY A 489 -5.75 6.13 11.79
N MET A 490 -4.94 5.40 11.02
CA MET A 490 -3.94 5.94 10.10
C MET A 490 -3.92 5.14 8.78
N PHE A 491 -3.49 5.79 7.70
CA PHE A 491 -3.19 5.14 6.42
C PHE A 491 -1.71 4.77 6.31
N ASP A 492 -1.35 3.92 5.33
CA ASP A 492 0.03 3.48 5.10
C ASP A 492 1.02 4.66 4.99
N PHE A 493 0.62 5.73 4.28
CA PHE A 493 1.42 6.94 4.10
C PHE A 493 1.57 7.81 5.36
N GLN A 494 0.87 7.51 6.46
CA GLN A 494 0.94 8.24 7.73
C GLN A 494 1.72 7.49 8.80
N VAL A 495 1.87 6.17 8.68
CA VAL A 495 2.42 5.30 9.73
C VAL A 495 3.77 5.80 10.28
N VAL A 496 4.73 6.10 9.40
CA VAL A 496 6.08 6.49 9.83
C VAL A 496 6.08 7.87 10.49
N ASP A 497 5.32 8.82 9.93
CA ASP A 497 5.24 10.19 10.46
C ASP A 497 4.52 10.21 11.82
N ASP A 498 3.45 9.42 11.99
CA ASP A 498 2.75 9.26 13.26
C ASP A 498 3.67 8.62 14.33
N VAL A 499 4.45 7.60 13.95
CA VAL A 499 5.42 6.96 14.86
C VAL A 499 6.50 7.95 15.30
N ASN A 500 7.11 8.67 14.35
CA ASN A 500 8.13 9.68 14.65
C ASN A 500 7.57 10.78 15.56
N THR A 501 6.35 11.24 15.30
CA THR A 501 5.66 12.22 16.13
C THR A 501 5.51 11.74 17.57
N VAL A 502 5.09 10.48 17.78
CA VAL A 502 4.98 9.90 19.12
C VAL A 502 6.34 9.76 19.80
N VAL A 503 7.37 9.29 19.09
CA VAL A 503 8.75 9.20 19.60
C VAL A 503 9.24 10.58 20.06
N ALA A 504 9.09 11.60 19.23
CA ALA A 504 9.49 12.97 19.55
C ALA A 504 8.77 13.54 20.78
N ILE A 505 7.46 13.32 20.89
CA ILE A 505 6.65 13.76 22.04
C ILE A 505 7.08 13.06 23.32
N LEU A 506 7.25 11.74 23.28
CA LEU A 506 7.56 10.96 24.49
C LEU A 506 8.98 11.18 25.00
N ASN A 507 9.93 11.46 24.10
CA ASN A 507 11.30 11.85 24.49
C ASN A 507 11.36 13.22 25.19
N ASN A 508 10.36 14.08 24.98
CA ASN A 508 10.31 15.41 25.56
C ASN A 508 8.88 15.77 25.98
N ILE A 509 8.34 15.03 26.97
CA ILE A 509 6.98 15.21 27.49
C ILE A 509 6.99 16.25 28.64
N PRO A 510 6.89 17.56 28.37
CA PRO A 510 7.35 18.56 29.33
C PRO A 510 6.31 18.85 30.42
N ALA A 511 5.05 18.44 30.22
CA ALA A 511 3.91 18.88 31.04
C ALA A 511 2.99 17.75 31.53
N ARG A 512 3.39 16.48 31.41
CA ARG A 512 2.56 15.37 31.91
C ARG A 512 2.49 15.39 33.45
N LYS A 513 1.27 15.55 33.98
CA LYS A 513 1.01 15.58 35.43
C LYS A 513 0.76 14.20 36.03
N ARG A 514 0.19 13.28 35.24
CA ARG A 514 -0.21 11.94 35.68
C ARG A 514 0.96 10.97 35.57
N GLU A 515 1.15 10.10 36.55
CA GLU A 515 2.07 8.97 36.43
C GLU A 515 1.64 8.03 35.28
N TRP A 516 2.57 7.21 34.79
CA TRP A 516 2.22 6.12 33.90
C TRP A 516 1.69 4.96 34.73
N TYR A 517 0.46 4.53 34.45
CA TYR A 517 -0.14 3.38 35.12
C TYR A 517 -0.04 2.09 34.30
N ALA A 518 0.49 2.23 33.08
CA ALA A 518 0.77 1.16 32.13
C ALA A 518 2.21 0.70 32.17
#